data_AF-A0A2V7XT41-F1
#
_entry.id   AF-A0A2V7XT41-F1
#
_cell.length_a   1.000
_cell.length_b   1.000
_cell.length_c   1.000
_cell.angle_alpha   90.00
_cell.angle_beta   90.00
_cell.angle_gamma   90.00
#
_symmetry.space_group_name_H-M   'P 1'
#
loop_
_entity.id
_entity.type
_entity.pdbx_description
1 polymer ?
#
loop_
_entity_poly.entity_id
_entity_poly.type
_entity_poly.pdbx_seq_one_letter_code
_entity_poly.pdbx_strand_id
1 'polypeptide(L)'
;MKQTALAIVTAGMALVACGHNPAGSDTLPPPEGAFQSPISAVAGPGVGGVSVTPQAMASKTFDAIIRVRVQKARANATYYIQRAPEVGRANGADGICQRALGQSPWSPSDPPAASFVTFPQPNSPGPLVALTTLPDGSGSLEFEYGTPNIPAGMSFDVMFRLVDDVNAPTSELRSGCFTVTAK
;
A
#
# COMPACT_ATOMS: atom_id res chain seq x y z
N MET A 1 49.58 -63.43 20.36
CA MET A 1 48.35 -63.06 21.10
C MET A 1 48.30 -61.56 21.22
N LYS A 2 47.08 -61.02 21.16
CA LYS A 2 46.69 -59.65 20.77
C LYS A 2 47.32 -58.53 21.62
N GLN A 3 47.86 -57.51 20.96
CA GLN A 3 48.07 -56.18 21.54
C GLN A 3 46.81 -55.34 21.31
N THR A 4 46.29 -54.75 22.37
CA THR A 4 45.15 -53.81 22.34
C THR A 4 45.70 -52.46 22.76
N ALA A 5 45.78 -51.51 21.83
CA ALA A 5 46.07 -50.11 22.11
C ALA A 5 44.82 -49.28 21.78
N LEU A 6 44.34 -48.55 22.78
CA LEU A 6 43.15 -47.72 22.76
C LEU A 6 43.51 -46.35 22.16
N ALA A 7 42.90 -45.99 21.03
CA ALA A 7 43.06 -44.67 20.42
C ALA A 7 42.06 -43.68 21.04
N ILE A 8 42.57 -42.63 21.68
CA ILE A 8 41.79 -41.48 22.13
C ILE A 8 41.69 -40.51 20.95
N VAL A 9 40.48 -40.34 20.42
CA VAL A 9 40.18 -39.33 19.40
C VAL A 9 39.57 -38.11 20.12
N THR A 10 40.36 -37.05 20.26
CA THR A 10 39.87 -35.72 20.65
C THR A 10 39.24 -35.05 19.44
N ALA A 11 37.91 -35.06 19.37
CA ALA A 11 37.15 -34.28 18.40
C ALA A 11 36.88 -32.87 18.95
N GLY A 12 37.51 -31.87 18.35
CA GLY A 12 37.18 -30.46 18.57
C GLY A 12 35.79 -30.16 18.01
N MET A 13 34.86 -29.79 18.90
CA MET A 13 33.56 -29.24 18.49
C MET A 13 33.74 -27.78 18.11
N ALA A 14 33.80 -27.50 16.81
CA ALA A 14 33.56 -26.17 16.28
C ALA A 14 32.06 -25.85 16.40
N LEU A 15 31.70 -24.94 17.31
CA LEU A 15 30.37 -24.37 17.41
C LEU A 15 30.12 -23.49 16.17
N VAL A 16 29.44 -24.03 15.16
CA VAL A 16 28.84 -23.23 14.10
C VAL A 16 27.65 -22.50 14.72
N ALA A 17 27.86 -21.25 15.12
CA ALA A 17 26.79 -20.35 15.50
C ALA A 17 25.98 -20.00 14.24
N CYS A 18 24.87 -20.70 14.02
CA CYS A 18 23.83 -20.27 13.09
C CYS A 18 23.20 -19.01 13.66
N GLY A 19 23.76 -17.84 13.32
CA GLY A 19 23.14 -16.55 13.56
C GLY A 19 21.80 -16.50 12.83
N HIS A 20 20.72 -16.80 13.54
CA HIS A 20 19.38 -16.42 13.12
C HIS A 20 19.35 -14.89 13.13
N ASN A 21 19.57 -14.28 11.97
CA ASN A 21 19.07 -12.92 11.76
C ASN A 21 17.57 -12.99 12.00
N PRO A 22 16.99 -12.25 12.96
CA PRO A 22 15.55 -12.12 13.00
C PRO A 22 15.17 -11.44 11.68
N ALA A 23 14.42 -12.16 10.84
CA ALA A 23 13.80 -11.56 9.66
C ALA A 23 12.99 -10.36 10.17
N GLY A 24 13.49 -9.15 9.91
CA GLY A 24 12.81 -7.93 10.32
C GLY A 24 11.43 -7.92 9.70
N SER A 25 10.40 -7.71 10.53
CA SER A 25 8.98 -7.77 10.16
C SER A 25 8.74 -7.34 8.72
N ASP A 26 8.12 -8.21 7.92
CA ASP A 26 7.69 -7.88 6.55
C ASP A 26 6.43 -7.02 6.53
N THR A 27 6.10 -6.40 7.66
CA THR A 27 4.99 -5.47 7.80
C THR A 27 5.49 -4.13 8.33
N LEU A 28 5.08 -3.06 7.66
CA LEU A 28 5.22 -1.69 8.13
C LEU A 28 3.83 -1.21 8.56
N PRO A 29 3.61 -0.78 9.81
CA PRO A 29 2.33 -0.19 10.19
C PRO A 29 2.01 1.01 9.30
N PRO A 30 0.74 1.17 8.88
CA PRO A 30 0.31 2.37 8.15
C PRO A 30 0.61 3.65 8.93
N PRO A 31 0.80 4.78 8.23
CA PRO A 31 0.93 6.09 8.88
C PRO A 31 -0.35 6.44 9.67
N GLU A 32 -0.23 7.35 10.63
CA GLU A 32 -1.37 7.78 11.44
C GLU A 32 -2.44 8.51 10.63
N GLY A 33 -3.69 8.10 10.83
CA GLY A 33 -4.88 8.72 10.28
C GLY A 33 -6.17 8.00 10.65
N ALA A 34 -7.31 8.56 10.25
CA ALA A 34 -8.63 8.04 10.64
C ALA A 34 -8.95 6.69 10.00
N PHE A 35 -8.65 6.52 8.71
CA PHE A 35 -8.83 5.28 7.96
C PHE A 35 -7.48 4.84 7.43
N GLN A 36 -7.11 3.58 7.64
CA GLN A 36 -5.77 3.09 7.36
C GLN A 36 -5.82 1.75 6.64
N SER A 37 -4.85 1.52 5.77
CA SER A 37 -4.62 0.20 5.17
C SER A 37 -3.13 -0.07 5.01
N PRO A 38 -2.65 -1.31 5.27
CA PRO A 38 -1.33 -1.72 4.84
C PRO A 38 -1.23 -1.70 3.31
N ILE A 39 0.01 -1.60 2.82
CA ILE A 39 0.39 -1.68 1.42
C ILE A 39 1.39 -2.84 1.26
N SER A 40 1.20 -3.67 0.25
CA SER A 40 2.08 -4.77 -0.12
C SER A 40 2.45 -4.72 -1.60
N ALA A 41 3.59 -5.27 -1.96
CA ALA A 41 3.99 -5.37 -3.35
C ALA A 41 3.08 -6.31 -4.15
N VAL A 42 2.62 -5.82 -5.31
CA VAL A 42 2.02 -6.63 -6.39
C VAL A 42 3.07 -6.96 -7.43
N ALA A 43 4.00 -6.03 -7.69
CA ALA A 43 5.16 -6.22 -8.56
C ALA A 43 6.39 -5.48 -8.03
N GLY A 44 7.56 -6.13 -8.08
CA GLY A 44 8.78 -5.61 -7.47
C GLY A 44 8.79 -5.73 -5.94
N PRO A 45 9.75 -5.09 -5.25
CA PRO A 45 9.86 -5.14 -3.80
C PRO A 45 9.13 -3.97 -3.12
N GLY A 46 8.72 -4.15 -1.87
CA GLY A 46 8.27 -3.07 -0.98
C GLY A 46 7.09 -3.44 -0.09
N VAL A 47 7.02 -2.76 1.05
CA VAL A 47 5.94 -2.84 2.04
C VAL A 47 5.62 -1.44 2.54
N GLY A 48 4.42 -1.21 3.05
CA GLY A 48 4.06 0.12 3.51
C GLY A 48 2.68 0.23 4.11
N GLY A 49 2.15 1.46 4.10
CA GLY A 49 0.75 1.71 4.35
C GLY A 49 0.33 3.11 3.94
N VAL A 50 -0.99 3.30 3.91
CA VAL A 50 -1.66 4.55 3.59
C VAL A 50 -2.67 4.87 4.68
N SER A 51 -2.86 6.16 4.95
CA SER A 51 -3.94 6.65 5.78
C SER A 51 -4.67 7.80 5.11
N VAL A 52 -5.99 7.87 5.31
CA VAL A 52 -6.84 8.97 4.85
C VAL A 52 -7.53 9.56 6.07
N THR A 53 -7.39 10.86 6.25
CA THR A 53 -8.04 11.60 7.34
C THR A 53 -8.91 12.71 6.75
N PRO A 54 -10.22 12.45 6.60
CA PRO A 54 -11.14 13.46 6.10
C PRO A 54 -11.21 14.67 7.04
N GLN A 55 -11.27 15.85 6.45
CA GLN A 55 -11.39 17.14 7.12
C GLN A 55 -12.79 17.71 6.89
N ALA A 56 -13.36 18.31 7.94
CA ALA A 56 -14.63 19.03 7.80
C ALA A 56 -14.37 20.38 7.13
N MET A 57 -15.02 20.63 5.99
CA MET A 57 -14.85 21.86 5.22
C MET A 57 -16.17 22.61 5.05
N ALA A 58 -16.09 23.94 4.92
CA ALA A 58 -17.27 24.80 4.71
C ALA A 58 -18.04 24.44 3.42
N SER A 59 -17.34 23.92 2.41
CA SER A 59 -17.93 23.44 1.15
C SER A 59 -18.81 22.20 1.32
N LYS A 60 -18.74 21.50 2.48
CA LYS A 60 -19.44 20.23 2.74
C LYS A 60 -19.15 19.15 1.70
N THR A 61 -17.92 19.13 1.22
CA THR A 61 -17.40 18.16 0.25
C THR A 61 -16.18 17.46 0.83
N PHE A 62 -15.77 16.36 0.23
CA PHE A 62 -14.60 15.61 0.67
C PHE A 62 -13.33 16.44 0.51
N ASP A 63 -12.66 16.63 1.65
CA ASP A 63 -11.28 17.04 1.75
C ASP A 63 -10.59 16.09 2.74
N ALA A 64 -9.33 15.76 2.50
CA ALA A 64 -8.59 14.85 3.35
C ALA A 64 -7.10 15.09 3.30
N ILE A 65 -6.46 14.86 4.46
CA ILE A 65 -5.01 14.62 4.51
C ILE A 65 -4.78 13.14 4.20
N ILE A 66 -3.95 12.88 3.19
CA ILE A 66 -3.52 11.54 2.80
C ILE A 66 -2.04 11.39 3.14
N ARG A 67 -1.71 10.32 3.85
CA ARG A 67 -0.32 9.96 4.17
C ARG A 67 0.01 8.60 3.60
N VAL A 68 1.21 8.48 3.05
CA VAL A 68 1.75 7.23 2.51
C VAL A 68 3.15 7.03 3.06
N ARG A 69 3.47 5.80 3.45
CA ARG A 69 4.82 5.41 3.87
C ARG A 69 5.18 4.06 3.27
N VAL A 70 6.42 3.93 2.81
CA VAL A 70 6.97 2.68 2.28
C VAL A 70 8.36 2.39 2.84
N GLN A 71 8.73 1.12 2.82
CA GLN A 71 10.06 0.58 3.12
C GLN A 71 10.37 -0.58 2.18
N LYS A 72 11.66 -0.89 2.05
CA LYS A 72 12.15 -1.99 1.19
C LYS A 72 11.67 -1.87 -0.27
N ALA A 73 11.25 -0.68 -0.71
CA ALA A 73 10.88 -0.42 -2.10
C ALA A 73 12.14 -0.29 -2.96
N ARG A 74 11.99 -0.10 -4.28
CA ARG A 74 13.16 0.19 -5.14
C ARG A 74 13.82 1.46 -4.64
N ALA A 75 15.14 1.42 -4.42
CA ALA A 75 15.91 2.58 -3.96
C ALA A 75 15.99 3.67 -5.03
N ASN A 76 16.01 4.93 -4.60
CA ASN A 76 16.09 6.11 -5.49
C ASN A 76 15.04 6.11 -6.63
N ALA A 77 13.89 5.48 -6.41
CA ALA A 77 12.79 5.43 -7.36
C ALA A 77 11.72 6.48 -7.04
N THR A 78 11.01 6.92 -8.07
CA THR A 78 9.81 7.74 -7.94
C THR A 78 8.59 6.84 -8.14
N TYR A 79 7.64 6.94 -7.21
CA TYR A 79 6.35 6.27 -7.28
C TYR A 79 5.22 7.30 -7.36
N TYR A 80 4.39 7.21 -8.38
CA TYR A 80 3.16 7.99 -8.51
C TYR A 80 2.04 7.36 -7.70
N ILE A 81 1.28 8.20 -6.99
CA ILE A 81 0.16 7.75 -6.16
C ILE A 81 -1.11 7.70 -7.02
N GLN A 82 -1.78 6.55 -7.04
CA GLN A 82 -3.06 6.37 -7.69
C GLN A 82 -4.10 5.82 -6.71
N ARG A 83 -5.38 6.07 -7.01
CA ARG A 83 -6.53 5.54 -6.26
C ARG A 83 -7.57 4.97 -7.22
N ALA A 84 -8.33 4.00 -6.76
CA ALA A 84 -9.54 3.54 -7.41
C ALA A 84 -10.72 3.70 -6.44
N PRO A 85 -11.38 4.88 -6.43
CA PRO A 85 -12.45 5.19 -5.50
C PRO A 85 -13.80 4.73 -6.04
N GLU A 86 -14.62 4.19 -5.16
CA GLU A 86 -15.88 3.52 -5.47
C GLU A 86 -17.08 4.37 -5.11
N VAL A 87 -17.07 5.59 -5.63
CA VAL A 87 -18.01 6.67 -5.29
C VAL A 87 -19.27 6.59 -6.16
N GLY A 88 -20.44 6.79 -5.55
CA GLY A 88 -21.70 6.99 -6.28
C GLY A 88 -22.24 5.74 -7.00
N ARG A 89 -21.69 4.56 -6.69
CA ARG A 89 -22.11 3.27 -7.26
C ARG A 89 -22.82 2.40 -6.23
N ALA A 90 -23.59 1.41 -6.71
CA ALA A 90 -24.17 0.38 -5.85
C ALA A 90 -23.07 -0.34 -5.07
N ASN A 91 -23.31 -0.58 -3.77
CA ASN A 91 -22.35 -1.16 -2.82
C ASN A 91 -21.00 -0.43 -2.82
N GLY A 92 -20.99 0.88 -3.04
CA GLY A 92 -19.77 1.68 -3.05
C GLY A 92 -19.06 1.79 -1.70
N ALA A 93 -19.62 1.25 -0.62
CA ALA A 93 -19.09 1.31 0.74
C ALA A 93 -19.31 -0.02 1.50
N ASP A 94 -19.19 -1.14 0.80
CA ASP A 94 -19.34 -2.49 1.37
C ASP A 94 -18.01 -3.09 1.86
N GLY A 95 -16.92 -2.33 1.77
CA GLY A 95 -15.56 -2.75 2.09
C GLY A 95 -14.86 -3.48 0.94
N ILE A 96 -15.43 -3.46 -0.28
CA ILE A 96 -14.96 -4.25 -1.42
C ILE A 96 -14.66 -3.34 -2.63
N CYS A 97 -13.40 -3.00 -2.74
CA CYS A 97 -12.85 -2.20 -3.83
C CYS A 97 -12.53 -3.11 -4.99
N GLN A 98 -12.67 -2.60 -6.21
CA GLN A 98 -12.28 -3.33 -7.41
C GLN A 98 -13.00 -4.69 -7.59
N ARG A 99 -14.00 -4.98 -6.74
CA ARG A 99 -14.84 -6.19 -6.72
C ARG A 99 -14.18 -7.50 -7.18
N ALA A 100 -12.99 -7.98 -6.82
CA ALA A 100 -11.75 -7.48 -6.25
C ALA A 100 -10.67 -8.28 -7.01
N LEU A 101 -10.49 -8.00 -8.31
CA LEU A 101 -9.91 -8.88 -9.37
C LEU A 101 -10.94 -9.78 -10.11
N GLY A 102 -12.26 -9.55 -9.97
CA GLY A 102 -13.31 -10.28 -10.70
C GLY A 102 -13.73 -11.62 -10.10
N GLN A 103 -13.81 -11.71 -8.77
CA GLN A 103 -14.21 -12.95 -8.09
C GLN A 103 -15.74 -13.07 -7.92
N SER A 104 -16.25 -14.07 -7.22
CA SER A 104 -17.68 -14.25 -6.89
C SER A 104 -18.01 -13.52 -5.58
N PRO A 105 -19.21 -12.90 -5.38
CA PRO A 105 -20.50 -13.11 -6.07
C PRO A 105 -20.83 -12.15 -7.22
N TRP A 106 -19.89 -11.33 -7.67
CA TRP A 106 -20.15 -10.30 -8.68
C TRP A 106 -20.33 -10.90 -10.08
N SER A 107 -21.29 -10.36 -10.83
CA SER A 107 -21.72 -10.83 -12.14
C SER A 107 -21.35 -9.84 -13.25
N PRO A 108 -21.36 -10.23 -14.53
CA PRO A 108 -21.13 -9.31 -15.64
C PRO A 108 -22.16 -8.17 -15.76
N SER A 109 -23.30 -8.26 -15.09
CA SER A 109 -24.29 -7.17 -15.04
C SER A 109 -24.01 -6.12 -13.96
N ASP A 110 -23.06 -6.41 -13.05
CA ASP A 110 -22.56 -5.40 -12.13
C ASP A 110 -21.69 -4.38 -12.89
N PRO A 111 -21.67 -3.09 -12.47
CA PRO A 111 -20.76 -2.14 -13.08
C PRO A 111 -19.30 -2.62 -13.02
N PRO A 112 -18.40 -2.18 -13.92
CA PRO A 112 -16.99 -2.55 -13.83
C PRO A 112 -16.35 -2.05 -12.53
N ALA A 113 -15.19 -2.61 -12.19
CA ALA A 113 -14.31 -2.07 -11.15
C ALA A 113 -13.89 -0.62 -11.50
N ALA A 114 -13.76 0.27 -10.50
CA ALA A 114 -13.25 1.60 -10.78
C ALA A 114 -11.83 1.55 -11.33
N SER A 115 -11.51 2.35 -12.34
CA SER A 115 -10.13 2.44 -12.79
C SER A 115 -9.25 3.14 -11.75
N PHE A 116 -7.99 2.74 -11.66
CA PHE A 116 -6.99 3.54 -10.96
C PHE A 116 -6.76 4.86 -11.69
N VAL A 117 -6.83 5.96 -10.95
CA VAL A 117 -6.54 7.31 -11.41
C VAL A 117 -5.42 7.92 -10.56
N THR A 118 -4.45 8.55 -11.21
CA THR A 118 -3.36 9.26 -10.52
C THR A 118 -3.90 10.47 -9.76
N PHE A 119 -3.18 10.90 -8.73
CA PHE A 119 -3.39 12.19 -8.09
C PHE A 119 -2.55 13.29 -8.77
N PRO A 120 -3.05 14.54 -8.83
CA PRO A 120 -4.43 14.93 -8.56
C PRO A 120 -5.38 14.35 -9.62
N GLN A 121 -6.70 14.53 -9.46
CA GLN A 121 -7.67 14.00 -10.42
C GLN A 121 -7.28 14.38 -11.87
N PRO A 122 -7.50 13.50 -12.87
CA PRO A 122 -7.23 13.86 -14.25
C PRO A 122 -7.89 15.19 -14.62
N ASN A 123 -7.11 16.07 -15.26
CA ASN A 123 -7.47 17.45 -15.62
C ASN A 123 -7.53 18.47 -14.46
N SER A 124 -7.13 18.10 -13.24
CA SER A 124 -6.81 19.09 -12.21
C SER A 124 -5.44 19.75 -12.49
N PRO A 125 -5.30 21.07 -12.27
CA PRO A 125 -4.02 21.75 -12.42
C PRO A 125 -3.01 21.26 -11.36
N GLY A 126 -1.73 21.25 -11.72
CA GLY A 126 -0.63 20.92 -10.83
C GLY A 126 0.15 19.65 -11.22
N PRO A 127 1.32 19.41 -10.60
CA PRO A 127 2.10 18.21 -10.84
C PRO A 127 1.41 16.97 -10.27
N LEU A 128 1.73 15.80 -10.84
CA LEU A 128 1.32 14.53 -10.27
C LEU A 128 1.91 14.35 -8.87
N VAL A 129 1.13 13.77 -7.97
CA VAL A 129 1.57 13.44 -6.62
C VAL A 129 2.47 12.21 -6.68
N ALA A 130 3.70 12.37 -6.19
CA ALA A 130 4.72 11.34 -6.23
C ALA A 130 5.52 11.26 -4.93
N LEU A 131 5.97 10.06 -4.60
CA LEU A 131 6.86 9.73 -3.49
C LEU A 131 8.20 9.28 -4.08
N THR A 132 9.28 9.93 -3.67
CA THR A 132 10.64 9.48 -4.01
C THR A 132 11.23 8.73 -2.83
N THR A 133 11.72 7.53 -3.08
CA THR A 133 12.38 6.71 -2.06
C THR A 133 13.85 7.11 -1.90
N LEU A 134 14.36 7.00 -0.69
CA LEU A 134 15.76 7.13 -0.34
C LEU A 134 16.60 5.93 -0.84
N PRO A 135 17.95 5.99 -0.72
CA PRO A 135 18.82 4.88 -1.11
C PRO A 135 18.55 3.55 -0.39
N ASP A 136 17.89 3.56 0.77
CA ASP A 136 17.49 2.36 1.51
C ASP A 136 16.09 1.83 1.11
N GLY A 137 15.45 2.45 0.11
CA GLY A 137 14.10 2.08 -0.34
C GLY A 137 12.98 2.53 0.60
N SER A 138 13.27 3.40 1.57
CA SER A 138 12.25 4.02 2.42
C SER A 138 11.75 5.33 1.80
N GLY A 139 10.51 5.69 2.09
CA GLY A 139 9.95 6.97 1.68
C GLY A 139 8.63 7.26 2.35
N SER A 140 8.28 8.53 2.43
CA SER A 140 7.01 8.98 2.99
C SER A 140 6.52 10.24 2.29
N LEU A 141 5.21 10.40 2.22
CA LEU A 141 4.55 11.55 1.62
C LEU A 141 3.29 11.88 2.42
N GLU A 142 3.03 13.16 2.61
CA GLU A 142 1.78 13.71 3.09
C GLU A 142 1.30 14.75 2.08
N PHE A 143 0.01 14.71 1.73
CA PHE A 143 -0.60 15.67 0.83
C PHE A 143 -2.09 15.83 1.12
N GLU A 144 -2.63 16.98 0.77
CA GLU A 144 -4.06 17.27 0.83
C GLU A 144 -4.73 16.93 -0.50
N TYR A 145 -5.96 16.42 -0.44
CA TYR A 145 -6.78 16.20 -1.62
C TYR A 145 -8.24 16.51 -1.33
N GLY A 146 -8.77 17.48 -2.08
CA GLY A 146 -10.18 17.84 -2.09
C GLY A 146 -10.87 17.48 -3.41
N THR A 147 -12.14 17.13 -3.34
CA THR A 147 -13.01 16.98 -4.54
C THR A 147 -14.44 17.39 -4.25
N PRO A 148 -15.09 18.17 -5.14
CA PRO A 148 -16.47 18.59 -4.94
C PRO A 148 -17.48 17.46 -5.19
N ASN A 149 -17.04 16.33 -5.76
CA ASN A 149 -17.93 15.27 -6.23
C ASN A 149 -18.35 14.27 -5.14
N ILE A 150 -17.82 14.41 -3.93
CA ILE A 150 -18.13 13.54 -2.79
C ILE A 150 -18.68 14.44 -1.68
N PRO A 151 -19.99 14.43 -1.42
CA PRO A 151 -20.58 15.19 -0.32
C PRO A 151 -20.15 14.69 1.05
N ALA A 152 -20.10 15.59 2.03
CA ALA A 152 -19.90 15.25 3.45
C ALA A 152 -20.93 14.20 3.92
N GLY A 153 -20.49 13.26 4.76
CA GLY A 153 -21.29 12.12 5.23
C GLY A 153 -21.36 10.94 4.25
N MET A 154 -20.94 11.10 2.99
CA MET A 154 -20.86 9.98 2.05
C MET A 154 -19.71 9.04 2.44
N SER A 155 -20.01 7.75 2.51
CA SER A 155 -18.99 6.71 2.61
C SER A 155 -18.71 6.10 1.25
N PHE A 156 -17.45 5.75 1.01
CA PHE A 156 -17.00 5.09 -0.20
C PHE A 156 -15.77 4.23 0.07
N ASP A 157 -15.64 3.16 -0.68
CA ASP A 157 -14.49 2.27 -0.66
C ASP A 157 -13.40 2.83 -1.57
N VAL A 158 -12.14 2.66 -1.14
CA VAL A 158 -11.00 3.10 -1.93
C VAL A 158 -9.84 2.14 -1.80
N MET A 159 -9.17 1.91 -2.92
CA MET A 159 -7.90 1.20 -2.99
C MET A 159 -6.84 2.14 -3.54
N PHE A 160 -5.65 2.12 -2.95
CA PHE A 160 -4.50 2.90 -3.39
C PHE A 160 -3.47 2.00 -4.05
N ARG A 161 -2.73 2.55 -4.99
CA ARG A 161 -1.48 1.96 -5.46
C ARG A 161 -0.41 3.00 -5.71
N LEU A 162 0.84 2.55 -5.65
CA LEU A 162 2.04 3.28 -5.96
C LEU A 162 2.69 2.61 -7.16
N VAL A 163 2.92 3.36 -8.24
CA VAL A 163 3.48 2.83 -9.49
C VAL A 163 4.67 3.66 -9.94
N ASP A 164 5.70 3.02 -10.47
CA ASP A 164 6.90 3.69 -10.98
C ASP A 164 6.69 4.40 -12.33
N ASP A 165 5.70 3.94 -13.10
CA ASP A 165 5.22 4.57 -14.33
C ASP A 165 3.68 4.56 -14.35
N VAL A 166 3.05 5.66 -14.79
CA VAL A 166 1.58 5.80 -14.74
C VAL A 166 0.85 5.00 -15.82
N ASN A 167 1.53 4.64 -16.90
CA ASN A 167 0.97 3.97 -18.08
C ASN A 167 1.41 2.51 -18.19
N ALA A 168 2.66 2.21 -17.85
CA ALA A 168 3.26 0.88 -17.92
C ALA A 168 4.08 0.54 -16.66
N PRO A 169 3.42 0.34 -15.50
CA PRO A 169 4.11 0.05 -14.25
C PRO A 169 4.98 -1.21 -14.34
N THR A 170 6.22 -1.12 -13.86
CA THR A 170 7.09 -2.29 -13.65
C THR A 170 7.31 -2.61 -12.17
N SER A 171 6.92 -1.67 -11.29
CA SER A 171 6.80 -1.86 -9.86
C SER A 171 5.44 -1.33 -9.41
N GLU A 172 4.76 -2.12 -8.59
CA GLU A 172 3.49 -1.72 -8.01
C GLU A 172 3.41 -2.16 -6.56
N LEU A 173 3.12 -1.21 -5.66
CA LEU A 173 2.69 -1.47 -4.30
C LEU A 173 1.21 -1.10 -4.18
N ARG A 174 0.40 -1.94 -3.55
CA ARG A 174 -1.06 -1.77 -3.50
C ARG A 174 -1.58 -1.93 -2.09
N SER A 175 -2.55 -1.11 -1.71
CA SER A 175 -3.25 -1.24 -0.44
C SER A 175 -4.31 -2.33 -0.48
N GLY A 176 -4.73 -2.80 0.69
CA GLY A 176 -6.06 -3.40 0.83
C GLY A 176 -7.17 -2.41 0.46
N CYS A 177 -8.39 -2.92 0.31
CA CYS A 177 -9.56 -2.06 0.27
C CYS A 177 -9.92 -1.58 1.67
N PHE A 178 -10.38 -0.34 1.79
CA PHE A 178 -10.99 0.16 3.01
C PHE A 178 -12.03 1.24 2.71
N THR A 179 -13.00 1.35 3.60
CA THR A 179 -14.08 2.35 3.53
C THR A 179 -13.66 3.65 4.20
N VAL A 180 -13.89 4.77 3.51
CA VAL A 180 -13.67 6.13 3.99
C VAL A 180 -15.00 6.86 4.07
N THR A 181 -15.23 7.63 5.13
CA THR A 181 -16.40 8.49 5.27
C THR A 181 -16.00 9.96 5.21
N ALA A 182 -16.55 10.71 4.26
CA ALA A 182 -16.36 12.16 4.16
C ALA A 182 -16.91 12.89 5.40
N LYS A 183 -16.22 13.94 5.84
CA LYS A 183 -16.61 14.76 7.00
C LYS A 183 -17.21 16.09 6.62
#